data_AF-A0A6A4RVF2-F1
#
_entry.id   AF-A0A6A4RVF2-F1
#
_cell.length_a   1.000
_cell.length_b   1.000
_cell.length_c   1.000
_cell.angle_alpha   90.00
_cell.angle_beta   90.00
_cell.angle_gamma   90.00
#
_symmetry.space_group_name_H-M   'P 1'
#
loop_
_entity.id
_entity.type
_entity.pdbx_description
1 polymer ?
#
loop_
_entity_poly.entity_id
_entity_poly.type
_entity_poly.pdbx_seq_one_letter_code
_entity_poly.pdbx_strand_id
1 'polypeptide(L)'
;MNQILSDPDDDTKGFFDPNTKENLTYLQLVERCVIDPITGLSLLVIVKKGEFYFFVDEATKLILKSTTTTGAGGKYQGKTVCLWDLLYSKYISEEKRRDLVQQYKSGSITIERFLEIILTIIQQQTKTSSTTIVTCQPPETKVDSSTTKSTITTTTITETSQVPSFHGIRKDVTANELLESKIITEDLYKGLKSGKVTVTEISEMDSVRKYLEGTNSIAGVYLQSTKETLSIYEAKSKGLLTPGTSLVLLEAQAATGFVIDPVNNKKLP
;
A
#
# COMPACT_ATOMS: atom_id res chain seq x y z
N MET A 1 -26.51 -27.87 -2.88
CA MET A 1 -26.03 -26.48 -2.92
C MET A 1 -25.76 -26.10 -1.47
N ASN A 2 -24.49 -25.89 -1.10
CA ASN A 2 -24.10 -25.92 0.31
C ASN A 2 -24.55 -24.65 1.05
N GLN A 3 -25.13 -24.81 2.23
CA GLN A 3 -25.50 -23.72 3.15
C GLN A 3 -24.29 -23.03 3.80
N ILE A 4 -23.07 -23.50 3.52
CA ILE A 4 -21.74 -22.99 3.93
C ILE A 4 -21.42 -21.60 3.32
N LEU A 5 -22.30 -21.03 2.48
CA LEU A 5 -22.15 -19.67 1.95
C LEU A 5 -23.17 -18.70 2.57
N SER A 6 -23.88 -19.12 3.63
CA SER A 6 -24.97 -18.34 4.25
C SER A 6 -24.58 -17.72 5.59
N ASP A 7 -23.52 -18.21 6.25
CA ASP A 7 -23.08 -17.71 7.55
C ASP A 7 -21.90 -16.75 7.40
N PRO A 8 -22.08 -15.44 7.65
CA PRO A 8 -21.02 -14.46 7.43
C PRO A 8 -19.90 -14.50 8.49
N ASP A 9 -20.11 -15.16 9.64
CA ASP A 9 -19.23 -15.01 10.81
C ASP A 9 -18.17 -16.12 10.96
N ASP A 10 -18.27 -17.27 10.29
CA ASP A 10 -17.26 -18.36 10.40
C ASP A 10 -16.74 -18.84 9.03
N ASP A 11 -17.63 -19.13 8.08
CA ASP A 11 -17.31 -19.79 6.80
C ASP A 11 -16.33 -19.01 5.89
N THR A 12 -16.07 -17.73 6.17
CA THR A 12 -15.13 -16.87 5.41
C THR A 12 -13.73 -16.74 6.05
N LYS A 13 -13.52 -17.26 7.25
CA LYS A 13 -12.27 -17.13 8.02
C LYS A 13 -11.22 -18.20 7.68
N GLY A 14 -10.98 -18.42 6.39
CA GLY A 14 -10.05 -19.43 5.87
C GLY A 14 -8.55 -19.13 6.07
N PHE A 15 -8.19 -17.98 6.66
CA PHE A 15 -6.80 -17.57 6.87
C PHE A 15 -6.44 -17.58 8.36
N PHE A 16 -5.16 -17.73 8.67
CA PHE A 16 -4.67 -17.94 10.04
C PHE A 16 -3.49 -17.03 10.33
N ASP A 17 -3.55 -16.24 11.42
CA ASP A 17 -2.41 -15.43 11.88
C ASP A 17 -1.41 -16.31 12.65
N PRO A 18 -0.16 -16.48 12.16
CA PRO A 18 0.85 -17.30 12.84
C PRO A 18 1.24 -16.80 14.24
N ASN A 19 0.99 -15.53 14.56
CA ASN A 19 1.38 -14.89 15.81
C ASN A 19 0.27 -15.01 16.87
N THR A 20 -0.97 -14.61 16.55
CA THR A 20 -2.11 -14.64 17.50
C THR A 20 -2.82 -15.97 17.54
N LYS A 21 -2.66 -16.82 16.52
CA LYS A 21 -3.40 -18.08 16.31
C LYS A 21 -4.91 -17.87 16.07
N GLU A 22 -5.30 -16.69 15.60
CA GLU A 22 -6.68 -16.36 15.22
C GLU A 22 -6.99 -16.82 13.79
N ASN A 23 -8.24 -17.30 13.58
CA ASN A 23 -8.83 -17.46 12.25
C ASN A 23 -9.38 -16.11 11.77
N LEU A 24 -9.05 -15.73 10.55
CA LEU A 24 -9.29 -14.41 9.98
C LEU A 24 -9.79 -14.53 8.53
N THR A 25 -10.53 -13.52 8.07
CA THR A 25 -10.73 -13.30 6.65
C THR A 25 -9.42 -12.83 5.99
N TYR A 26 -9.30 -12.98 4.67
CA TYR A 26 -8.10 -12.52 3.95
C TYR A 26 -7.79 -11.03 4.20
N LEU A 27 -8.83 -10.18 4.19
CA LEU A 27 -8.68 -8.74 4.40
C LEU A 27 -8.14 -8.41 5.79
N GLN A 28 -8.63 -9.10 6.83
CA GLN A 28 -8.14 -8.94 8.21
C GLN A 28 -6.70 -9.41 8.40
N LEU A 29 -6.22 -10.35 7.58
CA LEU A 29 -4.81 -10.75 7.56
C LEU A 29 -3.95 -9.75 6.78
N VAL A 30 -4.43 -9.23 5.65
CA VAL A 30 -3.77 -8.16 4.88
C VAL A 30 -3.56 -6.89 5.72
N GLU A 31 -4.55 -6.50 6.54
CA GLU A 31 -4.43 -5.34 7.43
C GLU A 31 -3.41 -5.52 8.59
N ARG A 32 -2.98 -6.77 8.87
CA ARG A 32 -1.90 -7.09 9.80
C ARG A 32 -0.52 -7.16 9.12
N CYS A 33 -0.48 -7.13 7.79
CA CYS A 33 0.77 -7.14 7.04
C CYS A 33 1.44 -5.77 7.05
N VAL A 34 2.77 -5.76 6.92
CA VAL A 34 3.55 -4.54 6.65
C VAL A 34 3.76 -4.38 5.15
N ILE A 35 3.89 -3.14 4.68
CA ILE A 35 4.29 -2.85 3.31
C ILE A 35 5.80 -2.64 3.30
N ASP A 36 6.52 -3.39 2.46
CA ASP A 36 7.93 -3.13 2.18
C ASP A 36 8.08 -1.76 1.49
N PRO A 37 8.83 -0.80 2.07
CA PRO A 37 8.95 0.55 1.53
C PRO A 37 9.76 0.62 0.21
N ILE A 38 10.50 -0.43 -0.15
CA ILE A 38 11.30 -0.50 -1.38
C ILE A 38 10.48 -1.13 -2.51
N THR A 39 9.83 -2.27 -2.25
CA THR A 39 9.12 -3.05 -3.28
C THR A 39 7.61 -2.75 -3.36
N GLY A 40 7.04 -2.14 -2.32
CA GLY A 40 5.59 -1.94 -2.17
C GLY A 40 4.81 -3.23 -1.86
N LEU A 41 5.48 -4.36 -1.66
CA LEU A 41 4.85 -5.65 -1.42
C LEU A 41 4.28 -5.77 0.00
N SER A 42 3.14 -6.45 0.12
CA SER A 42 2.52 -6.74 1.42
C SER A 42 3.12 -8.01 2.01
N LEU A 43 3.70 -7.91 3.21
CA LEU A 43 4.42 -8.99 3.89
C LEU A 43 3.79 -9.30 5.25
N LEU A 44 3.44 -10.57 5.47
CA LEU A 44 2.93 -11.03 6.76
C LEU A 44 4.06 -11.05 7.78
N VAL A 45 3.93 -10.25 8.85
CA VAL A 45 4.94 -10.23 9.92
C VAL A 45 4.88 -11.52 10.71
N ILE A 46 6.04 -12.14 10.95
CA ILE A 46 6.20 -13.21 11.93
C ILE A 46 7.21 -12.77 12.98
N VAL A 47 6.85 -12.93 14.26
CA VAL A 47 7.72 -12.64 15.41
C VAL A 47 8.15 -13.94 16.10
N LYS A 48 9.30 -13.94 16.76
CA LYS A 48 9.72 -15.07 17.60
C LYS A 48 8.93 -15.10 18.91
N LYS A 49 8.86 -16.28 19.54
CA LYS A 49 8.20 -16.44 20.85
C LYS A 49 8.87 -15.52 21.89
N GLY A 50 8.11 -14.58 22.43
CA GLY A 50 8.59 -13.57 23.39
C GLY A 50 8.93 -12.21 22.76
N GLU A 51 8.93 -12.08 21.43
CA GLU A 51 8.97 -10.79 20.76
C GLU A 51 7.56 -10.15 20.72
N PHE A 52 7.52 -8.82 20.68
CA PHE A 52 6.27 -8.08 20.62
C PHE A 52 5.72 -8.05 19.19
N TYR A 53 4.54 -8.65 19.00
CA TYR A 53 3.74 -8.51 17.77
C TYR A 53 2.78 -7.34 17.92
N PHE A 54 3.03 -6.27 17.17
CA PHE A 54 2.13 -5.13 17.13
C PHE A 54 1.07 -5.30 16.05
N PHE A 55 -0.20 -5.27 16.45
CA PHE A 55 -1.33 -5.08 15.54
C PHE A 55 -2.46 -4.32 16.23
N VAL A 56 -3.29 -3.66 15.43
CA VAL A 56 -4.53 -3.04 15.88
C VAL A 56 -5.67 -4.00 15.58
N ASP A 57 -6.28 -4.56 16.63
CA ASP A 57 -7.46 -5.43 16.51
C ASP A 57 -8.70 -4.66 16.06
N GLU A 58 -9.71 -5.38 15.56
CA GLU A 58 -10.95 -4.78 15.04
C GLU A 58 -11.71 -3.96 16.09
N ALA A 59 -11.74 -4.39 17.36
CA ALA A 59 -12.42 -3.65 18.41
C ALA A 59 -11.75 -2.27 18.63
N THR A 60 -10.42 -2.24 18.77
CA THR A 60 -9.63 -1.01 18.88
C THR A 60 -9.82 -0.14 17.63
N LYS A 61 -9.73 -0.73 16.43
CA LYS A 61 -9.91 -0.05 15.14
C LYS A 61 -11.30 0.57 15.00
N LEU A 62 -12.37 -0.09 15.45
CA LEU A 62 -13.72 0.45 15.46
C LEU A 62 -13.84 1.68 16.39
N ILE A 63 -13.23 1.63 17.58
CA ILE A 63 -13.21 2.76 18.53
C ILE A 63 -12.42 3.94 17.95
N LEU A 64 -11.28 3.68 17.29
CA LEU A 64 -10.48 4.72 16.62
C LEU A 64 -11.21 5.32 15.40
N LYS A 65 -12.09 4.56 14.73
CA LYS A 65 -12.93 5.05 13.62
C LYS A 65 -14.17 5.82 14.08
N SER A 66 -14.79 5.43 15.20
CA SER A 66 -15.96 6.14 15.76
C SER A 66 -15.58 7.43 16.49
N THR A 67 -14.38 7.49 17.07
CA THR A 67 -13.81 8.70 17.68
C THR A 67 -13.48 9.72 16.59
N THR A 68 -14.18 10.87 16.58
CA THR A 68 -14.01 11.92 15.57
C THR A 68 -13.67 13.28 16.19
N THR A 69 -13.08 14.17 15.38
CA THR A 69 -12.73 15.53 15.78
C THR A 69 -12.76 16.49 14.60
N THR A 70 -12.97 17.78 14.90
CA THR A 70 -12.80 18.92 13.98
C THR A 70 -11.57 19.78 14.32
N GLY A 71 -10.88 19.48 15.43
CA GLY A 71 -9.73 20.24 15.93
C GLY A 71 -8.39 19.92 15.27
N ALA A 72 -8.37 19.12 14.20
CA ALA A 72 -7.14 18.68 13.53
C ALA A 72 -6.56 19.80 12.65
N GLY A 73 -5.31 20.19 12.94
CA GLY A 73 -4.59 21.21 12.17
C GLY A 73 -4.10 20.76 10.78
N GLY A 74 -3.54 21.69 10.02
CA GLY A 74 -2.98 21.42 8.69
C GLY A 74 -4.05 21.07 7.65
N LYS A 75 -3.82 20.00 6.86
CA LYS A 75 -4.73 19.59 5.76
C LYS A 75 -6.14 19.16 6.20
N TYR A 76 -6.35 19.04 7.51
CA TYR A 76 -7.59 18.61 8.14
C TYR A 76 -8.40 19.77 8.74
N GLN A 77 -7.87 21.00 8.71
CA GLN A 77 -8.52 22.16 9.31
C GLN A 77 -9.90 22.40 8.71
N GLY A 78 -10.92 22.51 9.58
CA GLY A 78 -12.33 22.68 9.18
C GLY A 78 -13.01 21.42 8.65
N LYS A 79 -12.38 20.24 8.74
CA LYS A 79 -12.96 18.95 8.35
C LYS A 79 -13.16 18.06 9.58
N THR A 80 -14.29 17.36 9.63
CA THR A 80 -14.48 16.26 10.57
C THR A 80 -13.67 15.06 10.10
N VAL A 81 -12.83 14.52 10.97
CA VAL A 81 -11.94 13.38 10.69
C VAL A 81 -11.90 12.41 11.88
N CYS A 82 -11.73 11.11 11.61
CA CYS A 82 -11.63 10.12 12.68
C CYS A 82 -10.19 9.95 13.19
N LEU A 83 -10.05 9.47 14.43
CA LEU A 83 -8.76 9.26 15.08
C LEU A 83 -7.92 8.21 14.31
N TRP A 84 -8.55 7.22 13.68
CA TRP A 84 -7.87 6.27 12.78
C TRP A 84 -7.14 6.98 11.62
N ASP A 85 -7.82 7.88 10.90
CA ASP A 85 -7.24 8.62 9.77
C ASP A 85 -6.12 9.59 10.20
N LEU A 86 -6.20 10.10 11.43
CA LEU A 86 -5.15 10.92 12.04
C LEU A 86 -3.94 10.07 12.47
N LEU A 87 -4.18 8.89 13.04
CA LEU A 87 -3.16 7.94 13.50
C LEU A 87 -2.32 7.36 12.35
N TYR A 88 -2.95 7.14 11.19
CA TYR A 88 -2.28 6.72 9.96
C TYR A 88 -1.88 7.90 9.06
N SER A 89 -2.00 9.15 9.53
CA SER A 89 -1.52 10.31 8.80
C SER A 89 0.01 10.37 8.74
N LYS A 90 0.53 11.06 7.71
CA LYS A 90 1.97 11.33 7.52
C LYS A 90 2.66 12.06 8.69
N TYR A 91 1.90 12.61 9.62
CA TYR A 91 2.43 13.32 10.79
C TYR A 91 2.82 12.37 11.93
N ILE A 92 2.32 11.13 11.92
CA ILE A 92 2.54 10.16 13.00
C ILE A 92 3.49 9.07 12.50
N SER A 93 4.68 9.01 13.09
CA SER A 93 5.64 7.93 12.80
C SER A 93 5.08 6.57 13.23
N GLU A 94 5.52 5.50 12.58
CA GLU A 94 5.07 4.15 12.94
C GLU A 94 5.41 3.79 14.39
N GLU A 95 6.58 4.18 14.87
CA GLU A 95 6.97 4.00 16.26
C GLU A 95 5.99 4.68 17.22
N LYS A 96 5.61 5.94 16.95
CA LYS A 96 4.68 6.65 17.82
C LYS A 96 3.26 6.12 17.71
N ARG A 97 2.86 5.62 16.52
CA ARG A 97 1.61 4.88 16.31
C ARG A 97 1.57 3.61 17.18
N ARG A 98 2.64 2.83 17.19
CA ARG A 98 2.76 1.60 18.00
C ARG A 98 2.64 1.90 19.49
N ASP A 99 3.45 2.85 19.96
CA ASP A 99 3.46 3.32 21.36
C ASP A 99 2.07 3.75 21.84
N LEU A 100 1.38 4.62 21.10
CA LEU A 100 0.08 5.14 21.53
C LEU A 100 -1.02 4.08 21.54
N VAL A 101 -1.09 3.22 20.51
CA VAL A 101 -2.06 2.11 20.48
C VAL A 101 -1.76 1.10 21.59
N GLN A 102 -0.49 0.83 21.88
CA GLN A 102 -0.10 -0.06 22.97
C GLN A 102 -0.50 0.51 24.34
N GLN A 103 -0.21 1.79 24.60
CA GLN A 103 -0.63 2.47 25.84
C GLN A 103 -2.16 2.49 26.00
N TYR A 104 -2.90 2.66 24.91
CA TYR A 104 -4.36 2.57 24.93
C TYR A 104 -4.85 1.14 25.23
N LYS A 105 -4.32 0.13 24.53
CA LYS A 105 -4.66 -1.29 24.74
C LYS A 105 -4.30 -1.81 26.14
N SER A 106 -3.29 -1.25 26.79
CA SER A 106 -2.94 -1.54 28.20
C SER A 106 -3.76 -0.76 29.23
N GLY A 107 -4.65 0.15 28.81
CA GLY A 107 -5.39 1.04 29.70
C GLY A 107 -4.52 2.14 30.34
N SER A 108 -3.29 2.34 29.87
CA SER A 108 -2.37 3.37 30.39
C SER A 108 -2.77 4.79 29.98
N ILE A 109 -3.51 4.94 28.88
CA ILE A 109 -4.13 6.19 28.44
C ILE A 109 -5.59 5.95 28.02
N THR A 110 -6.45 6.97 28.20
CA THR A 110 -7.83 6.93 27.69
C THR A 110 -7.88 7.32 26.20
N ILE A 111 -9.04 7.11 25.56
CA ILE A 111 -9.24 7.45 24.14
C ILE A 111 -9.19 8.96 23.89
N GLU A 112 -9.66 9.77 24.84
CA GLU A 112 -9.58 11.23 24.81
C GLU A 112 -8.12 11.68 24.88
N ARG A 113 -7.33 11.10 25.79
CA ARG A 113 -5.92 11.43 25.93
C ARG A 113 -5.09 11.00 24.71
N PHE A 114 -5.44 9.87 24.10
CA PHE A 114 -4.86 9.43 22.82
C PHE A 114 -5.15 10.48 21.72
N LEU A 115 -6.40 10.91 21.58
CA LEU A 115 -6.80 11.95 20.62
C LEU A 115 -6.03 13.27 20.84
N GLU A 116 -5.93 13.75 22.08
CA GLU A 116 -5.16 14.96 22.44
C GLU A 116 -3.69 14.88 22.01
N ILE A 117 -3.02 13.75 22.23
CA ILE A 117 -1.61 13.57 21.87
C ILE A 117 -1.45 13.61 20.34
N ILE A 118 -2.33 12.94 19.59
CA ILE A 118 -2.31 12.94 18.11
C ILE A 118 -2.54 14.36 17.57
N LEU A 119 -3.53 15.08 18.08
CA LEU A 119 -3.80 16.47 17.71
C LEU A 119 -2.60 17.38 18.01
N THR A 120 -1.94 17.19 19.15
CA THR A 120 -0.76 17.95 19.56
C THR A 120 0.41 17.72 18.59
N ILE A 121 0.69 16.47 18.19
CA ILE A 121 1.77 16.15 17.23
C ILE A 121 1.51 16.79 15.86
N ILE A 122 0.28 16.68 15.35
CA ILE A 122 -0.12 17.29 14.08
C ILE A 122 0.04 18.82 14.16
N GLN A 123 -0.38 19.42 15.27
CA GLN A 123 -0.28 20.86 15.47
C GLN A 123 1.17 21.36 15.60
N GLN A 124 2.08 20.55 16.16
CA GLN A 124 3.51 20.88 16.23
C GLN A 124 4.16 20.84 14.84
N GLN A 125 4.04 19.72 14.12
CA GLN A 125 4.68 19.57 12.80
C GLN A 125 4.15 20.58 11.77
N THR A 126 2.87 20.94 11.83
CA THR A 126 2.29 21.97 10.96
C THR A 126 2.77 23.40 11.29
N LYS A 127 3.20 23.68 12.52
CA LYS A 127 3.83 24.96 12.89
C LYS A 127 5.29 25.03 12.43
N THR A 128 6.05 23.93 12.56
CA THR A 128 7.47 23.88 12.20
C THR A 128 7.71 24.05 10.69
N SER A 129 6.76 23.66 9.83
CA SER A 129 6.87 23.85 8.36
C SER A 129 6.79 25.32 7.90
N SER A 130 6.50 26.27 8.78
CA SER A 130 6.25 27.67 8.41
C SER A 130 7.46 28.60 8.56
N THR A 131 8.64 28.09 8.96
CA THR A 131 9.80 28.94 9.28
C THR A 131 11.12 28.40 8.70
N THR A 132 11.22 28.39 7.37
CA THR A 132 12.53 28.44 6.67
C THR A 132 12.40 29.20 5.35
N ILE A 133 12.16 30.51 5.44
CA ILE A 133 12.38 31.43 4.32
C ILE A 133 13.84 31.89 4.40
N VAL A 134 14.75 31.09 3.85
CA VAL A 134 16.11 31.56 3.56
C VAL A 134 16.12 32.09 2.12
N THR A 135 16.11 33.41 2.02
CA THR A 135 16.23 34.17 0.78
C THR A 135 17.58 33.96 0.10
N CYS A 136 17.58 33.71 -1.22
CA CYS A 136 18.66 34.12 -2.12
C CYS A 136 18.07 34.66 -3.43
N GLN A 137 18.59 35.79 -3.89
CA GLN A 137 18.23 36.43 -5.16
C GLN A 137 18.92 35.72 -6.34
N PRO A 138 18.39 35.87 -7.59
CA PRO A 138 19.02 35.32 -8.79
C PRO A 138 20.22 36.18 -9.25
N PRO A 139 21.34 35.56 -9.67
CA PRO A 139 22.35 36.18 -10.52
C PRO A 139 22.09 35.90 -12.01
N GLU A 140 22.62 36.78 -12.87
CA GLU A 140 22.40 36.76 -14.32
C GLU A 140 23.27 35.75 -15.10
N THR A 141 22.89 35.56 -16.36
CA THR A 141 23.47 34.69 -17.38
C THR A 141 24.97 34.88 -17.61
N LYS A 142 25.71 33.77 -17.75
CA LYS A 142 26.85 33.68 -18.68
C LYS A 142 26.86 32.36 -19.44
N VAL A 143 27.28 32.46 -20.69
CA VAL A 143 27.40 31.37 -21.68
C VAL A 143 28.80 30.77 -21.56
N ASP A 144 28.95 29.45 -21.51
CA ASP A 144 29.91 28.76 -22.39
C ASP A 144 29.68 27.25 -22.53
N SER A 145 30.42 26.70 -23.48
CA SER A 145 30.18 25.55 -24.35
C SER A 145 30.63 24.17 -23.83
N SER A 146 30.23 23.15 -24.61
CA SER A 146 30.83 21.80 -24.82
C SER A 146 30.08 20.59 -24.21
N THR A 147 29.49 19.69 -25.03
CA THR A 147 30.08 18.48 -25.69
C THR A 147 30.38 17.38 -24.65
N THR A 148 29.89 16.13 -24.66
CA THR A 148 29.23 15.21 -25.62
C THR A 148 28.35 14.22 -24.81
N LYS A 149 27.49 13.32 -25.31
CA LYS A 149 27.23 12.76 -26.66
C LYS A 149 25.72 12.73 -26.96
N SER A 150 25.36 12.34 -28.19
CA SER A 150 24.02 11.88 -28.59
C SER A 150 23.94 10.35 -28.63
N THR A 151 22.76 9.80 -28.32
CA THR A 151 22.28 8.54 -28.90
C THR A 151 20.86 8.78 -29.40
N ILE A 152 20.74 9.18 -30.67
CA ILE A 152 19.46 9.41 -31.33
C ILE A 152 19.03 8.08 -31.96
N THR A 153 18.04 7.41 -31.37
CA THR A 153 17.36 6.29 -32.02
C THR A 153 16.21 6.85 -32.85
N THR A 154 16.47 7.10 -34.13
CA THR A 154 15.44 7.46 -35.11
C THR A 154 14.57 6.24 -35.38
N THR A 155 13.37 6.20 -34.79
CA THR A 155 12.34 5.22 -35.19
C THR A 155 11.28 5.90 -36.05
N THR A 156 11.39 5.60 -37.33
CA THR A 156 10.50 5.91 -38.45
C THR A 156 9.02 6.10 -38.09
N ILE A 157 8.47 7.26 -38.48
CA ILE A 157 7.02 7.48 -38.56
C ILE A 157 6.44 6.44 -39.49
N THR A 158 5.71 5.48 -38.94
CA THR A 158 4.97 4.48 -39.72
C THR A 158 3.51 4.70 -39.42
N GLU A 159 2.76 5.20 -40.41
CA GLU A 159 1.30 5.37 -40.34
C GLU A 159 0.60 4.01 -40.23
N THR A 160 0.57 3.50 -39.02
CA THR A 160 -0.24 2.35 -38.63
C THR A 160 -1.03 2.79 -37.42
N SER A 161 -2.36 2.72 -37.51
CA SER A 161 -3.28 3.02 -36.41
C SER A 161 -3.22 1.96 -35.30
N GLN A 162 -2.04 1.78 -34.69
CA GLN A 162 -1.88 0.95 -33.51
C GLN A 162 -2.67 1.62 -32.38
N VAL A 163 -3.75 0.95 -31.98
CA VAL A 163 -4.51 1.31 -30.78
C VAL A 163 -3.53 1.18 -29.60
N PRO A 164 -3.29 2.24 -28.80
CA PRO A 164 -2.37 2.13 -27.67
C PRO A 164 -2.79 0.99 -26.74
N SER A 165 -1.89 0.03 -26.55
CA SER A 165 -2.09 -1.15 -25.73
C SER A 165 -1.31 -1.04 -24.42
N PHE A 166 -1.94 -1.55 -23.36
CA PHE A 166 -1.44 -1.61 -22.00
C PHE A 166 -1.16 -3.07 -21.67
N HIS A 167 -0.07 -3.36 -20.98
CA HIS A 167 0.17 -4.72 -20.52
C HIS A 167 -0.78 -5.06 -19.38
N GLY A 168 -1.57 -6.12 -19.52
CA GLY A 168 -2.52 -6.61 -18.51
C GLY A 168 -2.15 -8.00 -18.02
N ILE A 169 -2.79 -8.44 -16.92
CA ILE A 169 -2.46 -9.66 -16.15
C ILE A 169 -2.16 -10.90 -17.03
N ARG A 170 -2.98 -11.16 -18.06
CA ARG A 170 -2.88 -12.34 -18.95
C ARG A 170 -2.88 -12.03 -20.44
N LYS A 171 -3.28 -10.81 -20.82
CA LYS A 171 -3.30 -10.30 -22.19
C LYS A 171 -3.11 -8.79 -22.14
N ASP A 172 -2.64 -8.21 -23.23
CA ASP A 172 -2.68 -6.75 -23.38
C ASP A 172 -4.13 -6.26 -23.50
N VAL A 173 -4.36 -5.03 -23.04
CA VAL A 173 -5.66 -4.36 -22.96
C VAL A 173 -5.57 -3.03 -23.70
N THR A 174 -6.54 -2.72 -24.55
CA THR A 174 -6.54 -1.47 -25.32
C THR A 174 -6.96 -0.26 -24.49
N ALA A 175 -6.51 0.93 -24.91
CA ALA A 175 -6.98 2.21 -24.37
C ALA A 175 -8.53 2.35 -24.40
N ASN A 176 -9.20 1.73 -25.39
CA ASN A 176 -10.65 1.70 -25.49
C ASN A 176 -11.28 0.86 -24.37
N GLU A 177 -10.81 -0.38 -24.17
CA GLU A 177 -11.30 -1.26 -23.09
C GLU A 177 -11.14 -0.60 -21.71
N LEU A 178 -10.04 0.13 -21.47
CA LEU A 178 -9.83 0.88 -20.21
C LEU A 178 -10.80 2.06 -20.04
N LEU A 179 -11.16 2.76 -21.12
CA LEU A 179 -12.12 3.86 -21.10
C LEU A 179 -13.55 3.33 -20.88
N GLU A 180 -13.95 2.28 -21.61
CA GLU A 180 -15.26 1.62 -21.48
C GLU A 180 -15.45 1.05 -20.07
N SER A 181 -14.40 0.48 -19.49
CA SER A 181 -14.35 -0.01 -18.10
C SER A 181 -14.27 1.11 -17.05
N LYS A 182 -14.18 2.38 -17.46
CA LYS A 182 -14.02 3.58 -16.60
C LYS A 182 -12.77 3.55 -15.70
N ILE A 183 -11.74 2.81 -16.13
CA ILE A 183 -10.43 2.76 -15.45
C ILE A 183 -9.63 4.03 -15.74
N ILE A 184 -9.77 4.57 -16.95
CA ILE A 184 -9.24 5.90 -17.34
C ILE A 184 -10.40 6.85 -17.68
N THR A 185 -10.16 8.15 -17.55
CA THR A 185 -11.12 9.19 -17.93
C THR A 185 -11.05 9.50 -19.42
N GLU A 186 -12.11 10.11 -19.96
CA GLU A 186 -12.14 10.57 -21.36
C GLU A 186 -11.03 11.58 -21.66
N ASP A 187 -10.66 12.43 -20.69
CA ASP A 187 -9.56 13.39 -20.81
C ASP A 187 -8.18 12.70 -20.89
N LEU A 188 -7.95 11.65 -20.08
CA LEU A 188 -6.73 10.85 -20.17
C LEU A 188 -6.66 10.11 -21.51
N TYR A 189 -7.77 9.54 -21.98
CA TYR A 189 -7.84 8.88 -23.28
C TYR A 189 -7.56 9.84 -24.45
N LYS A 190 -8.12 11.06 -24.42
CA LYS A 190 -7.82 12.14 -25.39
C LYS A 190 -6.36 12.59 -25.30
N GLY A 191 -5.81 12.69 -24.09
CA GLY A 191 -4.40 12.99 -23.83
C GLY A 191 -3.46 11.93 -24.45
N LEU A 192 -3.81 10.66 -24.32
CA LEU A 192 -3.09 9.53 -24.91
C LEU A 192 -3.17 9.54 -26.44
N LYS A 193 -4.35 9.76 -27.02
CA LYS A 193 -4.54 9.85 -28.48
C LYS A 193 -3.85 11.06 -29.12
N SER A 194 -3.64 12.13 -28.36
CA SER A 194 -2.92 13.33 -28.81
C SER A 194 -1.41 13.30 -28.49
N GLY A 195 -0.90 12.22 -27.89
CA GLY A 195 0.51 12.09 -27.51
C GLY A 195 0.96 12.99 -26.36
N LYS A 196 0.02 13.64 -25.66
CA LYS A 196 0.29 14.49 -24.49
C LYS A 196 0.64 13.67 -23.24
N VAL A 197 0.17 12.43 -23.18
CA VAL A 197 0.44 11.47 -22.10
C VAL A 197 0.78 10.13 -22.74
N THR A 198 1.72 9.39 -22.16
CA THR A 198 2.21 8.11 -22.66
C THR A 198 1.49 6.92 -22.01
N VAL A 199 1.60 5.74 -22.65
CA VAL A 199 1.13 4.47 -22.06
C VAL A 199 1.82 4.20 -20.73
N THR A 200 3.13 4.44 -20.63
CA THR A 200 3.91 4.23 -19.41
C THR A 200 3.39 5.08 -18.25
N GLU A 201 3.24 6.39 -18.45
CA GLU A 201 2.73 7.31 -17.41
C GLU A 201 1.35 6.88 -16.91
N ILE A 202 0.43 6.49 -17.81
CA ILE A 202 -0.91 6.02 -17.43
C ILE A 202 -0.86 4.67 -16.73
N SER A 203 0.01 3.75 -17.16
CA SER A 203 0.19 2.43 -16.54
C SER A 203 0.74 2.54 -15.11
N GLU A 204 1.57 3.55 -14.86
CA GLU A 204 2.21 3.75 -13.56
C GLU A 204 1.27 4.36 -12.51
N MET A 205 0.16 4.98 -12.92
CA MET A 205 -0.84 5.57 -12.01
C MET A 205 -1.49 4.51 -11.12
N ASP A 206 -1.47 4.69 -9.80
CA ASP A 206 -2.12 3.76 -8.83
C ASP A 206 -3.60 3.49 -9.13
N SER A 207 -4.31 4.45 -9.73
CA SER A 207 -5.71 4.31 -10.15
C SER A 207 -5.89 3.27 -11.27
N VAL A 208 -4.91 3.10 -12.14
CA VAL A 208 -4.93 2.23 -13.32
C VAL A 208 -4.19 0.92 -13.05
N ARG A 209 -2.99 1.00 -12.45
CA ARG A 209 -2.10 -0.13 -12.16
C ARG A 209 -2.81 -1.30 -11.48
N LYS A 210 -3.69 -1.03 -10.50
CA LYS A 210 -4.45 -2.05 -9.76
C LYS A 210 -5.34 -2.94 -10.63
N TYR A 211 -5.72 -2.47 -11.82
CA TYR A 211 -6.54 -3.21 -12.79
C TYR A 211 -5.70 -3.89 -13.87
N LEU A 212 -4.53 -3.33 -14.20
CA LEU A 212 -3.58 -3.91 -15.16
C LEU A 212 -2.75 -5.05 -14.54
N GLU A 213 -2.29 -4.87 -13.30
CA GLU A 213 -1.38 -5.79 -12.59
C GLU A 213 -2.04 -6.55 -11.43
N GLY A 214 -3.33 -6.31 -11.17
CA GLY A 214 -4.05 -6.82 -10.00
C GLY A 214 -3.81 -6.00 -8.72
N THR A 215 -4.56 -6.32 -7.66
CA THR A 215 -4.35 -5.74 -6.32
C THR A 215 -3.32 -6.55 -5.54
N ASN A 216 -2.42 -5.88 -4.82
CA ASN A 216 -1.37 -6.54 -4.02
C ASN A 216 -1.94 -7.62 -3.10
N SER A 217 -1.53 -8.87 -3.34
CA SER A 217 -1.70 -9.99 -2.43
C SER A 217 -0.58 -10.05 -1.39
N ILE A 218 -0.74 -10.88 -0.36
CA ILE A 218 0.32 -11.15 0.62
C ILE A 218 1.46 -11.86 -0.13
N ALA A 219 2.54 -11.14 -0.41
CA ALA A 219 3.65 -11.58 -1.24
C ALA A 219 4.56 -12.59 -0.52
N GLY A 220 4.66 -12.49 0.80
CA GLY A 220 5.58 -13.27 1.60
C GLY A 220 5.47 -13.01 3.09
N VAL A 221 6.54 -13.37 3.79
CA VAL A 221 6.71 -13.23 5.23
C VAL A 221 7.85 -12.27 5.53
N TYR A 222 7.66 -11.39 6.51
CA TYR A 222 8.71 -10.57 7.09
C TYR A 222 9.04 -11.08 8.50
N LEU A 223 10.25 -11.58 8.72
CA LEU A 223 10.69 -12.11 10.01
C LEU A 223 11.28 -10.98 10.87
N GLN A 224 10.48 -10.46 11.81
CA GLN A 224 10.81 -9.27 12.60
C GLN A 224 12.17 -9.36 13.31
N SER A 225 12.50 -10.54 13.83
CA SER A 225 13.75 -10.79 14.58
C SER A 225 15.05 -10.65 13.77
N THR A 226 15.03 -10.97 12.48
CA THR A 226 16.19 -10.93 11.58
C THR A 226 16.09 -9.81 10.54
N LYS A 227 14.90 -9.21 10.41
CA LYS A 227 14.51 -8.26 9.35
C LYS A 227 14.61 -8.84 7.94
N GLU A 228 14.48 -10.16 7.83
CA GLU A 228 14.52 -10.89 6.56
C GLU A 228 13.12 -10.99 5.93
N THR A 229 13.04 -10.76 4.62
CA THR A 229 11.90 -11.13 3.79
C THR A 229 12.08 -12.56 3.28
N LEU A 230 11.01 -13.35 3.32
CA LEU A 230 10.98 -14.75 2.85
C LEU A 230 9.77 -14.95 1.94
N SER A 231 9.91 -15.80 0.92
CA SER A 231 8.75 -16.32 0.19
C SER A 231 7.88 -17.20 1.10
N ILE A 232 6.60 -17.38 0.73
CA ILE A 232 5.67 -18.28 1.44
C ILE A 232 6.24 -19.71 1.48
N TYR A 233 6.90 -20.15 0.40
CA TYR A 233 7.53 -21.48 0.32
C TYR A 233 8.72 -21.65 1.28
N GLU A 234 9.58 -20.64 1.41
CA GLU A 234 10.68 -20.67 2.39
C GLU A 234 10.17 -20.61 3.81
N ALA A 235 9.16 -19.79 4.10
CA ALA A 235 8.53 -19.71 5.41
C ALA A 235 7.87 -21.04 5.81
N LYS A 236 7.21 -21.73 4.88
CA LYS A 236 6.72 -23.12 5.05
C LYS A 236 7.88 -24.08 5.35
N SER A 237 8.93 -24.04 4.52
CA SER A 237 10.09 -24.93 4.63
C SER A 237 10.86 -24.75 5.95
N LYS A 238 10.87 -23.52 6.50
CA LYS A 238 11.44 -23.17 7.82
C LYS A 238 10.47 -23.44 8.99
N GLY A 239 9.25 -23.96 8.74
CA GLY A 239 8.24 -24.23 9.77
C GLY A 239 7.59 -22.99 10.38
N LEU A 240 7.76 -21.81 9.78
CA LEU A 240 7.15 -20.55 10.22
C LEU A 240 5.66 -20.46 9.83
N LEU A 241 5.29 -21.08 8.70
CA LEU A 241 3.91 -21.24 8.25
C LEU A 241 3.53 -22.72 8.21
N THR A 242 2.27 -23.03 8.54
CA THR A 242 1.75 -24.40 8.36
C THR A 242 1.57 -24.72 6.87
N PRO A 243 1.56 -26.00 6.45
CA PRO A 243 1.27 -26.36 5.06
C PRO A 243 -0.08 -25.82 4.55
N GLY A 244 -1.13 -25.82 5.39
CA GLY A 244 -2.45 -25.30 5.04
C GLY A 244 -2.45 -23.77 4.87
N THR A 245 -1.91 -23.03 5.84
CA THR A 245 -1.76 -21.56 5.75
C THR A 245 -0.94 -21.16 4.52
N SER A 246 0.10 -21.92 4.20
CA SER A 246 0.94 -21.67 3.03
C SER A 246 0.21 -21.92 1.72
N LEU A 247 -0.66 -22.94 1.66
CA LEU A 247 -1.45 -23.26 0.48
C LEU A 247 -2.44 -22.14 0.17
N VAL A 248 -3.27 -21.73 1.14
CA VAL A 248 -4.30 -20.69 0.90
C VAL A 248 -3.71 -19.32 0.55
N LEU A 249 -2.51 -18.99 1.04
CA LEU A 249 -1.79 -17.78 0.65
C LEU A 249 -1.26 -17.85 -0.79
N LEU A 250 -0.75 -19.02 -1.22
CA LEU A 250 -0.32 -19.22 -2.61
C LEU A 250 -1.50 -19.29 -3.59
N GLU A 251 -2.63 -19.87 -3.18
CA GLU A 251 -3.88 -19.84 -3.95
C GLU A 251 -4.42 -18.42 -4.08
N ALA A 252 -4.37 -17.60 -3.02
CA ALA A 252 -4.74 -16.18 -3.08
C ALA A 252 -3.84 -15.40 -4.07
N GLN A 253 -2.52 -15.65 -4.06
CA GLN A 253 -1.59 -15.08 -5.05
C GLN A 253 -1.98 -15.48 -6.47
N ALA A 254 -2.11 -16.78 -6.74
CA ALA A 254 -2.47 -17.30 -8.06
C ALA A 254 -3.82 -16.77 -8.56
N ALA A 255 -4.82 -16.61 -7.68
CA ALA A 255 -6.11 -16.01 -7.98
C ALA A 255 -6.02 -14.50 -8.31
N THR A 256 -5.05 -13.78 -7.72
CA THR A 256 -4.72 -12.39 -8.11
C THR A 256 -3.87 -12.28 -9.39
N GLY A 257 -3.52 -13.41 -10.02
CA GLY A 257 -2.90 -13.48 -11.33
C GLY A 257 -1.41 -13.77 -11.36
N PHE A 258 -0.71 -13.76 -10.22
CA PHE A 258 0.74 -14.01 -10.15
C PHE A 258 1.13 -14.68 -8.83
N VAL A 259 2.02 -15.66 -8.89
CA VAL A 259 2.79 -16.09 -7.70
C VAL A 259 3.94 -15.11 -7.50
N ILE A 260 4.14 -14.63 -6.27
CA ILE A 260 5.11 -13.55 -6.00
C ILE A 260 6.35 -14.12 -5.32
N ASP A 261 7.52 -13.79 -5.89
CA ASP A 261 8.82 -13.89 -5.23
C ASP A 261 9.16 -12.53 -4.59
N PRO A 262 8.99 -12.38 -3.27
CA PRO A 262 9.23 -11.12 -2.58
C PRO A 262 10.72 -10.84 -2.33
N VAL A 263 11.60 -11.83 -2.51
CA VAL A 263 13.05 -11.67 -2.28
C VAL A 263 13.70 -11.04 -3.50
N ASN A 264 13.29 -11.47 -4.71
CA ASN A 264 13.78 -10.90 -5.97
C ASN A 264 12.84 -9.85 -6.58
N ASN A 265 11.73 -9.51 -5.91
CA ASN A 265 10.64 -8.65 -6.38
C ASN A 265 10.13 -9.05 -7.79
N LYS A 266 9.76 -10.32 -7.96
CA LYS A 266 9.28 -10.87 -9.24
C LYS A 266 7.85 -11.40 -9.12
N LYS A 267 7.04 -11.11 -10.14
CA LYS A 267 5.74 -11.73 -10.39
C LYS A 267 5.95 -12.88 -11.37
N LEU A 268 5.51 -14.08 -11.00
CA LEU A 268 5.60 -15.31 -11.79
C LEU A 268 4.20 -15.68 -12.31
N PRO A 269 4.06 -16.11 -13.58
CA PRO A 269 2.76 -16.32 -14.22
C PRO A 269 1.99 -17.53 -13.67
#